data_AF-A0A0M0JIT7-F1
#
_entry.id   AF-A0A0M0JIT7-F1
#
_cell.length_a   1.000
_cell.length_b   1.000
_cell.length_c   1.000
_cell.angle_alpha   90.00
_cell.angle_beta   90.00
_cell.angle_gamma   90.00
#
_symmetry.space_group_name_H-M   'P 1'
#
loop_
_entity.id
_entity.type
_entity.pdbx_description
1 polymer ?
#
loop_
_entity_poly.entity_id
_entity_poly.type
_entity_poly.pdbx_seq_one_letter_code
_entity_poly.pdbx_strand_id
1 'polypeptide(L)'
;MIAPARRRVAACRQLPWSHANHIRSALLALAPTVDLTGVVSTLESHWVVLDAELSEIRKDFAVLRALTRKHGEFWMRPMAQLKKLRTQKENLLKEIKFQMELFNLHIQQGRDLCTKLSSVASVIKTPPAQLQSQLAIEVVSPILANSQNPLPVTNAW
;
A
#
# COMPACT_ATOMS: atom_id res chain seq x y z
N MET A 1 58.95 -2.09 1.69
CA MET A 1 57.89 -2.98 1.15
C MET A 1 56.58 -2.49 1.76
N ILE A 2 55.56 -1.94 1.10
CA ILE A 2 55.05 -1.89 -0.27
C ILE A 2 54.32 -0.54 -0.43
N ALA A 3 54.36 0.05 -1.63
CA ALA A 3 53.59 1.23 -2.02
C ALA A 3 52.34 0.80 -2.85
N PRO A 4 51.60 1.73 -3.50
CA PRO A 4 50.30 2.28 -3.10
C PRO A 4 49.13 1.76 -3.96
N ALA A 5 47.87 2.04 -3.59
CA ALA A 5 46.72 1.81 -4.49
C ALA A 5 45.80 3.03 -4.56
N ARG A 6 45.84 3.68 -5.73
CA ARG A 6 44.95 4.76 -6.19
C ARG A 6 43.58 4.20 -6.58
N ARG A 7 42.57 5.07 -6.43
CA ARG A 7 41.29 5.23 -7.16
C ARG A 7 40.88 4.13 -8.15
N ARG A 8 39.60 3.75 -8.11
CA ARG A 8 38.78 3.61 -9.33
C ARG A 8 37.30 3.83 -9.05
N VAL A 9 36.81 4.96 -9.56
CA VAL A 9 35.40 5.17 -9.93
C VAL A 9 35.10 4.21 -11.08
N ALA A 10 34.06 3.39 -10.96
CA ALA A 10 33.52 2.59 -12.05
C ALA A 10 31.99 2.63 -11.91
N ALA A 11 31.33 3.54 -12.62
CA ALA A 11 30.70 3.26 -13.91
C ALA A 11 29.35 2.56 -13.74
N CYS A 12 28.30 3.35 -13.46
CA CYS A 12 26.93 3.03 -13.83
C CYS A 12 26.88 2.78 -15.35
N ARG A 13 26.96 1.51 -15.75
CA ARG A 13 26.60 1.08 -17.11
C ARG A 13 25.18 0.52 -17.08
N GLN A 14 24.37 1.11 -17.93
CA GLN A 14 23.01 0.71 -18.28
C GLN A 14 22.94 -0.79 -18.56
N LEU A 15 21.93 -1.47 -18.00
CA LEU A 15 21.54 -2.83 -18.37
C LEU A 15 20.07 -2.85 -18.83
N PRO A 16 19.70 -3.74 -19.77
CA PRO A 16 18.53 -3.61 -20.63
C PRO A 16 17.25 -4.10 -19.97
N TRP A 17 16.11 -3.60 -20.47
CA TRP A 17 14.75 -3.72 -19.94
C TRP A 17 14.13 -5.14 -20.00
N SER A 18 14.94 -6.20 -20.08
CA SER A 18 14.46 -7.58 -20.26
C SER A 18 14.18 -8.37 -18.96
N HIS A 19 14.44 -7.80 -17.78
CA HIS A 19 14.19 -8.47 -16.48
C HIS A 19 12.78 -8.29 -15.90
N ALA A 20 11.92 -7.49 -16.53
CA ALA A 20 10.60 -7.15 -15.98
C ALA A 20 9.65 -8.36 -15.84
N ASN A 21 9.87 -9.44 -16.60
CA ASN A 21 9.00 -10.62 -16.57
C ASN A 21 9.41 -11.69 -15.55
N HIS A 22 10.67 -11.73 -15.09
CA HIS A 22 11.09 -12.66 -14.03
C HIS A 22 10.74 -12.15 -12.62
N ILE A 23 10.64 -10.83 -12.46
CA ILE A 23 10.24 -10.20 -11.19
C ILE A 23 8.79 -10.54 -10.83
N ARG A 24 7.91 -10.68 -11.83
CA ARG A 24 6.48 -10.98 -11.61
C ARG A 24 6.26 -12.37 -11.01
N SER A 25 7.01 -13.37 -11.49
CA SER A 25 6.93 -14.76 -11.04
C SER A 25 7.54 -14.94 -9.64
N ALA A 26 8.61 -14.18 -9.33
CA ALA A 26 9.23 -14.19 -8.01
C ALA A 26 8.40 -13.42 -6.95
N LEU A 27 7.69 -12.35 -7.34
CA LEU A 27 6.79 -11.60 -6.44
C LEU A 27 5.54 -12.40 -6.03
N LEU A 28 5.06 -13.30 -6.90
CA LEU A 28 3.93 -14.19 -6.60
C LEU A 28 4.34 -15.41 -5.75
N ALA A 29 5.63 -15.78 -5.73
CA ALA A 29 6.11 -16.96 -5.03
C ALA A 29 6.68 -16.68 -3.63
N LEU A 30 6.90 -15.41 -3.26
CA LEU A 30 7.64 -15.05 -2.04
C LEU A 30 7.02 -13.96 -1.17
N ALA A 31 5.70 -13.73 -1.26
CA ALA A 31 5.03 -12.97 -0.22
C ALA A 31 4.60 -13.93 0.90
N PRO A 32 5.29 -14.00 2.06
CA PRO A 32 4.58 -14.40 3.26
C PRO A 32 3.42 -13.41 3.37
N THR A 33 2.19 -13.90 3.21
CA THR A 33 0.99 -13.12 3.50
C THR A 33 1.06 -12.78 4.98
N VAL A 34 1.66 -11.63 5.31
CA VAL A 34 1.73 -11.13 6.68
C VAL A 34 0.29 -11.08 7.16
N ASP A 35 -0.01 -11.85 8.20
CA ASP A 35 -1.35 -11.89 8.79
C ASP A 35 -1.63 -10.54 9.47
N LEU A 36 -2.23 -9.63 8.70
CA LEU A 36 -2.59 -8.30 9.17
C LEU A 36 -3.51 -8.35 10.40
N THR A 37 -4.41 -9.32 10.45
CA THR A 37 -5.32 -9.50 11.59
C THR A 37 -4.54 -9.91 12.83
N GLY A 38 -3.59 -10.83 12.66
CA GLY A 38 -2.65 -11.22 13.72
C GLY A 38 -1.80 -10.05 14.23
N VAL A 39 -1.32 -9.19 13.33
CA VAL A 39 -0.54 -7.99 13.72
C VAL A 39 -1.39 -7.00 14.52
N VAL A 40 -2.61 -6.69 14.06
CA VAL A 40 -3.53 -5.79 14.77
C VAL A 40 -3.91 -6.36 16.14
N SER A 41 -4.28 -7.64 16.19
CA SER A 41 -4.63 -8.31 17.46
C SER A 41 -3.45 -8.32 18.45
N THR A 42 -2.22 -8.48 17.96
CA THR A 42 -1.01 -8.40 18.79
C THR A 42 -0.81 -6.99 19.35
N LEU A 43 -0.97 -5.94 18.52
CA LEU A 43 -0.85 -4.55 18.96
C LEU A 43 -1.92 -4.18 19.98
N GLU A 44 -3.16 -4.62 19.79
CA GLU A 44 -4.27 -4.42 20.74
C GLU A 44 -3.99 -5.14 22.07
N SER A 45 -3.49 -6.38 22.03
CA SER A 45 -3.09 -7.11 23.23
C SER A 45 -1.98 -6.38 23.99
N HIS A 46 -0.93 -5.94 23.29
CA HIS A 46 0.16 -5.17 23.88
C HIS A 46 -0.32 -3.85 24.48
N TRP A 47 -1.26 -3.16 23.83
CA TRP A 47 -1.89 -1.95 24.35
C TRP A 47 -2.56 -2.21 25.71
N VAL A 48 -3.40 -3.24 25.80
CA VAL A 48 -4.14 -3.58 27.02
C VAL A 48 -3.18 -3.90 28.17
N VAL A 49 -2.13 -4.68 27.89
CA VAL A 49 -1.11 -5.02 28.89
C VAL A 49 -0.39 -3.76 29.36
N LEU A 50 0.08 -2.90 28.45
CA LEU A 50 0.81 -1.68 28.82
C LEU A 50 -0.07 -0.72 29.63
N ASP A 51 -1.36 -0.58 29.30
CA ASP A 51 -2.27 0.27 30.05
C ASP A 51 -2.52 -0.26 31.48
N ALA A 52 -2.72 -1.58 31.62
CA ALA A 52 -2.83 -2.23 32.92
C ALA A 52 -1.55 -2.03 33.76
N GLU A 53 -0.38 -2.24 33.16
CA GLU A 53 0.91 -2.05 33.83
C GLU A 53 1.14 -0.58 34.24
N LEU A 54 0.75 0.39 33.41
CA LEU A 54 0.81 1.80 33.76
C LEU A 54 -0.14 2.13 34.93
N SER A 55 -1.29 1.48 35.00
CA SER A 55 -2.23 1.60 36.12
C SER A 55 -1.60 1.07 37.41
N GLU A 56 -0.95 -0.10 37.37
CA GLU A 56 -0.22 -0.66 38.52
C GLU A 56 0.93 0.24 38.97
N ILE A 57 1.73 0.75 38.03
CA ILE A 57 2.81 1.70 38.34
C ILE A 57 2.27 2.95 39.09
N ARG A 58 1.08 3.44 38.75
CA ARG A 58 0.45 4.56 39.47
C ARG A 58 0.09 4.18 40.91
N LYS A 59 -0.37 2.95 41.15
CA LYS A 59 -0.64 2.42 42.50
C LYS A 59 0.66 2.28 43.30
N ASP A 60 1.70 1.73 42.68
CA ASP A 60 3.04 1.59 43.30
C ASP A 60 3.63 2.95 43.69
N PHE A 61 3.39 3.99 42.89
CA PHE A 61 3.78 5.36 43.27
C PHE A 61 3.11 5.83 44.55
N ALA A 62 1.82 5.52 44.75
CA ALA A 62 1.11 5.90 45.95
C ALA A 62 1.69 5.19 47.19
N VAL A 63 1.99 3.89 47.05
CA VAL A 63 2.62 3.07 48.09
C VAL A 63 4.01 3.60 48.42
N LEU A 64 4.87 3.81 47.41
CA LEU A 64 6.22 4.32 47.61
C LEU A 64 6.20 5.71 48.25
N ARG A 65 5.27 6.61 47.86
CA ARG A 65 5.12 7.91 48.55
C ARG A 65 4.73 7.77 50.02
N ALA A 66 3.91 6.78 50.37
CA ALA A 66 3.57 6.52 51.77
C ALA A 66 4.79 5.98 52.54
N LEU A 67 5.54 5.07 51.93
CA LEU A 67 6.76 4.51 52.51
C LEU A 67 7.87 5.56 52.67
N THR A 68 8.09 6.42 51.69
CA THR A 68 9.05 7.55 51.80
C THR A 68 8.69 8.48 52.95
N ARG A 69 7.39 8.78 53.13
CA ARG A 69 6.93 9.62 54.24
C ARG A 69 7.14 8.96 55.61
N LYS A 70 6.97 7.65 55.71
CA LYS A 70 7.08 6.90 56.98
C LYS A 70 8.51 6.52 57.35
N HIS A 71 9.35 6.21 56.36
CA HIS A 71 10.65 5.56 56.56
C HIS A 71 11.82 6.36 55.94
N GLY A 72 11.55 7.57 55.43
CA GLY A 72 12.57 8.45 54.88
C GLY A 72 13.05 8.05 53.49
N GLU A 73 14.26 8.51 53.16
CA GLU A 73 14.75 8.60 51.78
C GLU A 73 15.14 7.27 51.12
N PHE A 74 15.18 6.16 51.85
CA PHE A 74 15.49 4.83 51.31
C PHE A 74 14.66 4.49 50.05
N TRP A 75 13.40 4.93 50.03
CA TRP A 75 12.45 4.68 48.94
C TRP A 75 12.59 5.61 47.73
N MET A 76 13.48 6.61 47.79
CA MET A 76 13.70 7.56 46.70
C MET A 76 14.31 6.90 45.45
N ARG A 77 15.22 5.94 45.64
CA ARG A 77 15.83 5.20 44.51
C ARG A 77 14.81 4.33 43.76
N PRO A 78 14.02 3.46 44.41
CA PRO A 78 12.91 2.76 43.76
C PRO A 78 11.93 3.72 43.08
N MET A 79 11.62 4.87 43.70
CA MET A 79 10.73 5.86 43.11
C MET A 79 11.28 6.47 41.81
N ALA A 80 12.59 6.73 41.75
CA ALA A 80 13.25 7.20 40.53
C ALA A 80 13.25 6.14 39.43
N GLN A 81 13.49 4.88 39.78
CA GLN A 81 13.42 3.75 38.83
C GLN A 81 12.00 3.57 38.28
N LEU A 82 10.99 3.66 39.15
CA LEU A 82 9.59 3.57 38.76
C LEU A 82 9.17 4.73 37.84
N LYS A 83 9.71 5.95 38.05
CA LYS A 83 9.50 7.10 37.13
C LYS A 83 10.04 6.79 35.75
N LYS A 84 11.28 6.27 35.67
CA LYS A 84 11.89 5.90 34.40
C LYS A 84 11.06 4.82 33.68
N LEU A 85 10.65 3.78 34.40
CA LEU A 85 9.84 2.70 33.84
C LEU A 85 8.50 3.21 33.31
N ARG A 86 7.83 4.09 34.06
CA ARG A 86 6.59 4.74 33.64
C ARG A 86 6.77 5.46 32.29
N THR A 87 7.79 6.31 32.18
CA THR A 87 8.07 7.06 30.95
C THR A 87 8.37 6.12 29.78
N GLN A 88 9.12 5.04 30.01
CA GLN A 88 9.39 4.04 28.97
C GLN A 88 8.09 3.40 28.46
N LYS A 89 7.20 2.97 29.36
CA LYS A 89 5.91 2.36 28.97
C LYS A 89 4.97 3.36 28.31
N GLU A 90 4.91 4.61 28.78
CA GLU A 90 4.13 5.68 28.13
C GLU A 90 4.61 5.95 26.70
N ASN A 91 5.93 5.86 26.45
CA ASN A 91 6.48 6.01 25.10
C ASN A 91 6.12 4.82 24.20
N LEU A 92 6.18 3.58 24.71
CA LEU A 92 5.74 2.40 23.96
C LEU A 92 4.25 2.47 23.60
N LEU A 93 3.41 2.95 24.51
CA LEU A 93 1.99 3.14 24.26
C LEU A 93 1.73 4.15 23.13
N LYS A 94 2.47 5.26 23.12
CA LYS A 94 2.41 6.25 22.03
C LYS A 94 2.84 5.65 20.69
N GLU A 95 3.89 4.84 20.70
CA GLU A 95 4.36 4.16 19.50
C GLU A 95 3.30 3.20 18.93
N ILE A 96 2.70 2.36 19.78
CA ILE A 96 1.60 1.46 19.36
C ILE A 96 0.47 2.26 18.73
N LYS A 97 0.07 3.38 19.34
CA LYS A 97 -0.98 4.25 18.79
C LYS A 97 -0.61 4.78 17.41
N PHE A 98 0.61 5.28 17.27
CA PHE A 98 1.12 5.78 16.00
C PHE A 98 1.14 4.69 14.92
N GLN A 99 1.56 3.48 15.26
CA GLN A 99 1.55 2.34 14.34
C GLN A 99 0.13 1.95 13.92
N MET A 100 -0.84 1.97 14.84
CA MET A 100 -2.26 1.74 14.50
C MET A 100 -2.81 2.83 13.58
N GLU A 101 -2.45 4.10 13.78
CA GLU A 101 -2.87 5.21 12.93
C GLU A 101 -2.27 5.10 11.52
N LEU A 102 -0.97 4.81 11.40
CA LEU A 102 -0.31 4.55 10.12
C LEU A 102 -0.93 3.35 9.39
N PHE A 103 -1.22 2.28 10.12
CA PHE A 103 -1.89 1.11 9.57
C PHE A 103 -3.24 1.47 8.96
N ASN A 104 -4.07 2.22 9.69
CA ASN A 104 -5.37 2.68 9.21
C ASN A 104 -5.25 3.56 7.95
N LEU A 105 -4.25 4.44 7.91
CA LEU A 105 -3.96 5.27 6.75
C LEU A 105 -3.62 4.41 5.51
N HIS A 106 -2.75 3.41 5.66
CA HIS A 106 -2.39 2.52 4.55
C HIS A 106 -3.59 1.70 4.04
N ILE A 107 -4.45 1.23 4.93
CA ILE A 107 -5.69 0.53 4.54
C ILE A 107 -6.62 1.46 3.76
N GLN A 108 -6.78 2.72 4.18
CA GLN A 108 -7.57 3.70 3.44
C GLN A 108 -6.99 3.98 2.05
N GLN A 109 -5.68 4.22 1.96
CA GLN A 109 -5.01 4.42 0.68
C GLN A 109 -5.17 3.23 -0.27
N GLY A 110 -5.11 2.00 0.26
CA GLY A 110 -5.39 0.78 -0.50
C GLY A 110 -6.81 0.73 -1.04
N ARG A 111 -7.81 1.07 -0.21
CA ARG A 111 -9.23 1.14 -0.63
C ARG A 111 -9.46 2.20 -1.71
N ASP A 112 -8.87 3.38 -1.56
CA ASP A 112 -8.95 4.46 -2.54
C ASP A 112 -8.37 4.03 -3.88
N LEU A 113 -7.23 3.32 -3.85
CA LEU A 113 -6.61 2.76 -5.05
C LEU A 113 -7.53 1.73 -5.72
N CYS A 114 -8.07 0.78 -4.97
CA CYS A 114 -9.03 -0.21 -5.49
C CYS A 114 -10.26 0.46 -6.13
N THR A 115 -10.75 1.54 -5.54
CA THR A 115 -11.90 2.32 -6.04
C THR A 115 -11.55 2.99 -7.37
N LYS A 116 -10.40 3.67 -7.44
CA LYS A 116 -9.90 4.30 -8.68
C LYS A 116 -9.69 3.28 -9.79
N LEU A 117 -9.07 2.14 -9.47
CA LEU A 117 -8.87 1.07 -10.44
C LEU A 117 -10.19 0.46 -10.93
N SER A 118 -11.18 0.29 -10.05
CA SER A 118 -12.50 -0.21 -10.42
C SER A 118 -13.23 0.75 -11.35
N SER A 119 -13.13 2.06 -11.10
CA SER A 119 -13.65 3.10 -11.99
C SER A 119 -12.99 3.02 -13.37
N VAL A 120 -11.66 3.01 -13.45
CA VAL A 120 -10.93 2.88 -14.72
C VAL A 120 -11.30 1.58 -15.45
N ALA A 121 -11.39 0.46 -14.74
CA ALA A 121 -11.79 -0.81 -15.33
C ALA A 121 -13.21 -0.79 -15.91
N SER A 122 -14.14 -0.04 -15.29
CA SER A 122 -15.50 0.14 -15.84
C SER A 122 -15.52 0.93 -17.15
N VAL A 123 -14.69 1.97 -17.25
CA VAL A 123 -14.53 2.78 -18.48
C VAL A 123 -13.94 1.96 -19.62
N ILE A 124 -12.99 1.07 -19.33
CA ILE A 124 -12.38 0.19 -20.34
C ILE A 124 -13.37 -0.89 -20.81
N LYS A 125 -14.30 -1.33 -19.95
CA LYS A 125 -15.33 -2.34 -20.29
C LYS A 125 -16.51 -1.78 -21.06
N THR A 126 -16.77 -0.48 -20.98
CA THR A 126 -17.80 0.16 -21.82
C THR A 126 -17.25 0.34 -23.24
N PRO A 127 -17.77 -0.37 -24.26
CA PRO A 127 -17.43 -0.04 -25.64
C PRO A 127 -17.85 1.42 -25.88
N PRO A 128 -17.03 2.23 -26.56
CA PRO A 128 -17.40 3.62 -26.84
C PRO A 128 -18.70 3.59 -27.64
N ALA A 129 -19.76 4.20 -27.11
CA ALA A 129 -21.06 4.30 -27.77
C ALA A 129 -20.97 4.95 -29.16
N GLN A 130 -19.84 5.62 -29.47
CA GLN A 130 -19.52 6.15 -30.79
C GLN A 130 -19.14 5.10 -31.85
N LEU A 131 -18.75 3.87 -31.49
CA LEU A 131 -18.45 2.82 -32.47
C LEU A 131 -19.68 2.01 -32.88
N GLN A 132 -20.76 1.98 -32.08
CA GLN A 132 -22.00 1.30 -32.46
C GLN A 132 -22.85 2.11 -33.45
N SER A 133 -22.77 3.44 -33.41
CA SER A 133 -23.49 4.32 -34.34
C SER A 133 -22.83 4.47 -35.72
N GLN A 134 -21.54 4.11 -35.87
CA GLN A 134 -20.85 4.14 -37.18
C GLN A 134 -20.94 2.83 -37.97
N LEU A 135 -21.32 1.71 -37.34
CA LEU A 135 -21.57 0.43 -38.03
C LEU A 135 -23.02 0.29 -38.56
N ALA A 136 -23.90 1.26 -38.24
CA ALA A 136 -25.29 1.29 -38.68
C ALA A 136 -25.53 2.23 -39.88
N ILE A 137 -24.48 2.78 -40.50
CA ILE A 137 -24.60 3.46 -41.79
C ILE A 137 -24.61 2.37 -42.87
N GLU A 138 -25.83 1.98 -43.23
CA GLU A 138 -26.25 1.43 -44.52
C GLU A 138 -25.13 0.90 -45.44
N VAL A 139 -25.01 -0.43 -45.48
CA VAL A 139 -24.50 -1.14 -46.65
C VAL A 139 -25.55 -1.02 -47.77
N VAL A 140 -25.64 0.14 -48.42
CA VAL A 140 -26.26 0.24 -49.75
C VAL A 140 -25.11 0.39 -50.75
N SER A 141 -24.71 -0.73 -51.34
CA SER A 141 -23.69 -0.76 -52.39
C SER A 141 -24.22 -0.08 -53.66
N PRO A 142 -23.62 1.03 -54.15
CA PRO A 142 -24.05 1.68 -55.38
C PRO A 142 -23.28 1.10 -56.56
N ILE A 143 -23.59 -0.13 -56.99
CA ILE A 143 -22.95 -0.74 -58.19
C ILE A 143 -23.98 -1.27 -59.23
N LEU A 144 -25.29 -1.22 -58.97
CA LEU A 144 -26.30 -1.78 -59.88
C LEU A 144 -27.30 -0.77 -60.46
N ALA A 145 -26.89 0.47 -60.73
CA ALA A 145 -27.76 1.49 -61.32
C ALA A 145 -27.40 1.88 -62.77
N ASN A 146 -26.65 1.04 -63.52
CA ASN A 146 -26.26 1.40 -64.89
C ASN A 146 -26.31 0.24 -65.90
N SER A 147 -27.41 -0.54 -65.91
CA SER A 147 -27.60 -1.68 -66.82
C SER A 147 -28.92 -1.62 -67.61
N GLN A 148 -29.42 -0.43 -67.95
CA GLN A 148 -30.52 -0.30 -68.91
C GLN A 148 -30.24 0.85 -69.87
N ASN A 149 -29.43 0.55 -70.89
CA ASN A 149 -29.46 1.26 -72.17
C ASN A 149 -29.35 0.21 -73.28
N PRO A 150 -30.44 -0.10 -74.01
CA PRO A 150 -30.35 -0.92 -75.21
C PRO A 150 -29.66 -0.12 -76.34
N LEU A 151 -28.64 -0.73 -76.95
CA LEU A 151 -27.91 -0.21 -78.12
C LEU A 151 -28.83 -0.08 -79.36
N PRO A 152 -28.59 0.88 -80.26
CA PRO A 152 -29.32 0.97 -81.52
C PRO A 152 -28.88 -0.15 -82.47
N VAL A 153 -29.85 -0.88 -83.01
CA VAL A 153 -29.65 -1.86 -84.08
C VAL A 153 -29.38 -1.09 -85.38
N THR A 154 -28.13 -1.11 -85.84
CA THR A 154 -27.77 -0.73 -87.21
C THR A 154 -28.21 -1.84 -88.15
N ASN A 155 -29.29 -1.63 -88.91
CA ASN A 155 -29.57 -2.46 -90.08
C ASN A 155 -28.73 -1.92 -91.24
N ALA A 156 -27.84 -2.77 -91.74
CA ALA A 156 -27.30 -2.64 -93.09
C ALA A 156 -28.40 -2.98 -94.09
N TRP A 157 -28.70 -2.06 -95.02
CA TRP A 157 -28.91 -2.22 -96.46
C TRP A 157 -29.02 -0.80 -97.07
#